data_AF-A0A6G1VPK5-F1
#
_entry.id   AF-A0A6G1VPK5-F1
#
_cell.length_a   1.000
_cell.length_b   1.000
_cell.length_c   1.000
_cell.angle_alpha   90.00
_cell.angle_beta   90.00
_cell.angle_gamma   90.00
#
_symmetry.space_group_name_H-M   'P 1'
#
loop_
_entity.id
_entity.type
_entity.pdbx_description
1 polymer ?
#
loop_
_entity_poly.entity_id
_entity_poly.type
_entity_poly.pdbx_seq_one_letter_code
_entity_poly.pdbx_strand_id
1 'polypeptide(L)'
;MTTYLRFFDYDKAFDYYCELIDKMNQCTNRKSHVRIIAKPVLILSIIKLIENGKSVNQFTYEEIAPTYQGVFGECFMKAHQENLTPLHYPYYFLKSDKFWHLVWTNAEVKTESPSRAWLERNTQYAYIDKELWILLSHPTYREKLKDYIIKEKVLKVFKEEKNKGGFKALLQLLMVI
;
A
#
# COMPACT_ATOMS: atom_id res chain seq x y z
N MET A 1 -6.37 25.97 -5.77
CA MET A 1 -5.33 25.56 -6.75
C MET A 1 -6.04 24.76 -7.82
N THR A 2 -6.07 25.23 -9.07
CA THR A 2 -6.78 24.56 -10.17
C THR A 2 -5.98 23.33 -10.57
N THR A 3 -6.32 22.18 -9.99
CA THR A 3 -5.62 20.92 -10.27
C THR A 3 -6.11 20.37 -11.60
N TYR A 4 -5.36 20.64 -12.67
CA TYR A 4 -5.56 19.98 -13.96
C TYR A 4 -5.31 18.48 -13.81
N LEU A 5 -6.13 17.65 -14.44
CA LEU A 5 -5.90 16.22 -14.50
C LEU A 5 -4.62 15.99 -15.33
N ARG A 6 -3.68 15.20 -14.79
CA ARG A 6 -2.49 14.75 -15.52
C ARG A 6 -2.84 13.85 -16.71
N PHE A 7 -3.96 13.13 -16.60
CA PHE A 7 -4.40 12.16 -17.59
C PHE A 7 -5.89 12.36 -17.89
N PHE A 8 -6.23 12.29 -19.18
CA PHE A 8 -7.61 12.18 -19.67
C PHE A 8 -7.91 10.78 -20.23
N ASP A 9 -6.96 9.86 -20.05
CA ASP A 9 -6.93 8.51 -20.62
C ASP A 9 -6.68 7.52 -19.48
N TYR A 10 -7.55 6.51 -19.35
CA TYR A 10 -7.49 5.55 -18.26
C TYR A 10 -6.29 4.60 -18.36
N ASP A 11 -5.85 4.23 -19.57
CA ASP A 11 -4.68 3.37 -19.75
C ASP A 11 -3.40 4.11 -19.33
N LYS A 12 -3.26 5.38 -19.73
CA LYS A 12 -2.12 6.22 -19.28
C LYS A 12 -2.11 6.41 -17.76
N ALA A 13 -3.27 6.65 -17.16
CA ALA A 13 -3.38 6.75 -15.71
C ALA A 13 -3.02 5.41 -15.05
N PHE A 14 -3.52 4.29 -15.58
CA PHE A 14 -3.22 2.95 -15.09
C PHE A 14 -1.72 2.65 -15.12
N ASP A 15 -1.05 2.86 -16.26
CA ASP A 15 0.38 2.61 -16.41
C ASP A 15 1.20 3.47 -15.44
N TYR A 16 0.85 4.75 -15.31
CA TYR A 16 1.48 5.65 -14.37
C TYR A 16 1.38 5.17 -12.91
N TYR A 17 0.20 4.73 -12.48
CA TYR A 17 0.03 4.25 -11.10
C TYR A 17 0.66 2.87 -10.88
N CYS A 18 0.66 2.00 -11.88
CA CYS A 18 1.43 0.76 -11.84
C CYS A 18 2.92 1.05 -11.60
N GLU A 19 3.51 2.02 -12.31
CA GLU A 19 4.90 2.42 -12.08
C GLU A 19 5.17 2.96 -10.67
N LEU A 20 4.27 3.78 -10.13
CA LEU A 20 4.41 4.30 -8.76
C LEU A 20 4.30 3.17 -7.73
N ILE A 21 3.36 2.24 -7.92
CA ILE A 21 3.20 1.05 -7.09
C ILE A 21 4.45 0.17 -7.20
N ASP A 22 5.05 0.06 -8.39
CA ASP A 22 6.28 -0.68 -8.60
C ASP A 22 7.46 -0.12 -7.80
N LYS A 23 7.56 1.21 -7.76
CA LYS A 23 8.58 1.94 -7.01
C LYS A 23 8.26 2.08 -5.52
N MET A 24 7.10 1.58 -5.06
CA MET A 24 6.68 1.67 -3.66
C MET A 24 7.70 1.03 -2.73
N ASN A 25 8.10 1.79 -1.71
CA ASN A 25 9.04 1.30 -0.72
C ASN A 25 8.35 0.42 0.32
N GLN A 26 8.64 -0.89 0.27
CA GLN A 26 8.22 -1.87 1.26
C GLN A 26 9.40 -2.34 2.10
N CYS A 27 9.28 -2.21 3.43
CA CYS A 27 10.25 -2.72 4.38
C CYS A 27 10.28 -4.25 4.37
N THR A 28 11.39 -4.83 4.83
CA THR A 28 11.54 -6.27 5.00
C THR A 28 11.72 -6.57 6.48
N ASN A 29 11.10 -7.65 6.97
CA ASN A 29 11.36 -8.15 8.32
C ASN A 29 12.84 -8.57 8.42
N ARG A 30 13.57 -8.02 9.38
CA ARG A 30 15.01 -8.28 9.53
C ARG A 30 15.35 -9.73 9.83
N LYS A 31 14.43 -10.48 10.48
CA LYS A 31 14.67 -11.86 10.90
C LYS A 31 14.35 -12.86 9.80
N SER A 32 13.15 -12.78 9.22
CA SER A 32 12.70 -13.74 8.20
C SER A 32 12.98 -13.34 6.77
N HIS A 33 13.46 -12.11 6.55
CA HIS A 33 13.62 -11.51 5.22
C HIS A 33 12.32 -11.44 4.40
N VAL A 34 11.15 -11.62 5.04
CA VAL A 34 9.84 -11.48 4.39
C VAL A 34 9.53 -10.01 4.18
N ARG A 35 9.13 -9.64 2.97
CA ARG A 35 8.61 -8.31 2.68
C ARG A 35 7.32 -8.00 3.44
N ILE A 36 7.25 -6.82 4.03
CA ILE A 36 6.05 -6.31 4.70
C ILE A 36 5.06 -5.78 3.66
N ILE A 37 3.81 -6.25 3.73
CA ILE A 37 2.74 -5.90 2.75
C ILE A 37 1.81 -4.77 3.21
N ALA A 38 2.11 -4.10 4.31
CA ALA A 38 1.23 -3.12 4.95
C ALA A 38 0.77 -1.98 4.01
N LYS A 39 1.69 -1.42 3.20
CA LYS A 39 1.36 -0.36 2.24
C LYS A 39 0.48 -0.85 1.08
N PRO A 40 0.79 -1.98 0.41
CA PRO A 40 -0.13 -2.58 -0.56
C PRO A 40 -1.52 -2.89 0.02
N VAL A 41 -1.57 -3.45 1.23
CA VAL A 41 -2.83 -3.77 1.92
C VAL A 41 -3.65 -2.52 2.19
N LEU A 42 -3.02 -1.40 2.57
CA LEU A 42 -3.73 -0.12 2.71
C LEU A 42 -4.43 0.27 1.40
N ILE A 43 -3.76 0.18 0.24
CA ILE A 43 -4.39 0.50 -1.05
C ILE A 43 -5.53 -0.47 -1.37
N LEU A 44 -5.34 -1.76 -1.14
CA LEU A 44 -6.40 -2.76 -1.33
C LEU A 44 -7.62 -2.49 -0.43
N SER A 45 -7.40 -1.94 0.75
CA SER A 45 -8.46 -1.52 1.67
C SER A 45 -9.23 -0.31 1.13
N ILE A 46 -8.52 0.66 0.52
CA ILE A 46 -9.16 1.79 -0.17
C ILE A 46 -10.01 1.30 -1.34
N ILE A 47 -9.47 0.38 -2.16
CA ILE A 47 -10.21 -0.25 -3.26
C ILE A 47 -11.48 -0.92 -2.73
N LYS A 48 -11.37 -1.68 -1.63
CA LYS A 48 -12.51 -2.36 -1.02
C LYS A 48 -13.58 -1.39 -0.49
N LEU A 49 -13.17 -0.25 0.08
CA LEU A 49 -14.11 0.80 0.49
C LEU A 49 -14.85 1.39 -0.72
N ILE A 50 -14.16 1.62 -1.84
CA ILE A 50 -14.76 2.10 -3.09
C ILE A 50 -15.76 1.07 -3.65
N GLU A 51 -15.40 -0.22 -3.65
CA GLU A 51 -16.32 -1.31 -4.03
C GLU A 51 -17.57 -1.34 -3.15
N ASN A 52 -17.43 -1.04 -1.87
CA ASN A 52 -18.52 -0.98 -0.90
C ASN A 52 -19.32 0.33 -0.95
N GLY A 53 -19.09 1.19 -1.95
CA GLY A 53 -19.90 2.39 -2.19
C GLY A 53 -19.34 3.68 -1.61
N LYS A 54 -18.06 3.73 -1.21
CA LYS A 54 -17.41 5.00 -0.83
C LYS A 54 -17.50 5.99 -2.01
N SER A 55 -18.13 7.13 -1.77
CA SER A 55 -18.46 8.13 -2.80
C SER A 55 -17.59 9.39 -2.76
N VAL A 56 -16.79 9.56 -1.70
CA VAL A 56 -15.96 10.75 -1.46
C VAL A 56 -14.50 10.35 -1.34
N ASN A 57 -13.60 11.07 -2.00
CA ASN A 57 -12.15 10.87 -1.90
C ASN A 57 -11.58 11.47 -0.59
N GLN A 58 -12.04 10.95 0.55
CA GLN A 58 -11.58 11.31 1.88
C GLN A 58 -11.70 10.08 2.78
N PHE A 59 -10.61 9.69 3.42
CA PHE A 59 -10.55 8.48 4.24
C PHE A 59 -10.03 8.81 5.62
N THR A 60 -10.81 8.53 6.65
CA THR A 60 -10.35 8.69 8.04
C THR A 60 -9.66 7.42 8.50
N TYR A 61 -8.80 7.52 9.53
CA TYR A 61 -8.16 6.34 10.12
C TYR A 61 -9.21 5.31 10.59
N GLU A 62 -10.25 5.79 11.27
CA GLU A 62 -11.32 4.96 11.85
C GLU A 62 -12.13 4.23 10.76
N GLU A 63 -12.41 4.90 9.64
CA GLU A 63 -13.10 4.29 8.50
C GLU A 63 -12.29 3.15 7.88
N ILE A 64 -10.98 3.35 7.72
CA ILE A 64 -10.12 2.36 7.05
C ILE A 64 -9.82 1.17 7.96
N ALA A 65 -9.72 1.37 9.28
CA ALA A 65 -9.18 0.39 10.21
C ALA A 65 -9.84 -1.01 10.13
N PRO A 66 -11.17 -1.15 10.13
CA PRO A 66 -11.82 -2.46 10.02
C PRO A 66 -11.52 -3.16 8.69
N THR A 67 -11.61 -2.43 7.58
CA THR A 67 -11.33 -2.97 6.24
C THR A 67 -9.86 -3.38 6.10
N TYR A 68 -8.94 -2.57 6.63
CA TYR A 68 -7.52 -2.89 6.63
C TYR A 68 -7.21 -4.18 7.38
N GLN A 69 -7.79 -4.37 8.57
CA GLN A 69 -7.61 -5.60 9.32
C GLN A 69 -8.13 -6.82 8.55
N GLY A 70 -9.31 -6.72 7.94
CA GLY A 70 -9.88 -7.79 7.11
C GLY A 70 -9.00 -8.14 5.90
N VAL A 71 -8.66 -7.15 5.08
CA VAL A 71 -7.85 -7.34 3.87
C VAL A 71 -6.44 -7.84 4.21
N PHE A 72 -5.84 -7.36 5.30
CA PHE A 72 -4.56 -7.88 5.77
C PHE A 72 -4.68 -9.36 6.12
N GLY A 73 -5.74 -9.76 6.84
CA GLY A 73 -6.00 -11.16 7.18
C GLY A 73 -6.11 -12.08 5.95
N GLU A 74 -6.82 -11.64 4.91
CA GLU A 74 -6.95 -12.39 3.64
C GLU A 74 -5.61 -12.59 2.92
N CYS A 75 -4.69 -11.64 3.07
CA CYS A 75 -3.36 -11.69 2.48
C CYS A 75 -2.31 -12.35 3.39
N PHE A 76 -2.58 -12.46 4.69
CA PHE A 76 -1.60 -12.78 5.74
C PHE A 76 -0.81 -14.05 5.44
N MET A 77 -1.53 -15.17 5.24
CA MET A 77 -0.92 -16.48 4.98
C MET A 77 -0.27 -16.53 3.59
N LYS A 78 -0.91 -15.95 2.57
CA LYS A 78 -0.42 -15.94 1.19
C LYS A 78 0.90 -15.18 1.04
N ALA A 79 1.09 -14.15 1.85
CA ALA A 79 2.28 -13.31 1.89
C ALA A 79 3.25 -13.66 3.03
N HIS A 80 3.02 -14.79 3.73
CA HIS A 80 3.87 -15.28 4.82
C HIS A 80 4.18 -14.23 5.89
N GLN A 81 3.21 -13.36 6.19
CA GLN A 81 3.39 -12.36 7.24
C GLN A 81 3.47 -13.04 8.61
N GLU A 82 4.32 -12.53 9.49
CA GLU A 82 4.42 -13.03 10.86
C GLU A 82 3.49 -12.29 11.82
N ASN A 83 3.24 -11.01 11.53
CA ASN A 83 2.50 -10.11 12.40
C ASN A 83 1.65 -9.16 11.55
N LEU A 84 0.49 -8.77 12.09
CA LEU A 84 -0.27 -7.66 11.55
C LEU A 84 0.55 -6.38 11.75
N THR A 85 0.89 -5.70 10.65
CA THR A 85 1.47 -4.36 10.76
C THR A 85 0.37 -3.37 11.13
N PRO A 86 0.48 -2.63 12.24
CA PRO A 86 -0.54 -1.66 12.63
C PRO A 86 -0.78 -0.58 11.55
N LEU A 87 -2.04 -0.21 11.30
CA LEU A 87 -2.45 0.73 10.24
C LEU A 87 -1.75 2.09 10.31
N HIS A 88 -1.40 2.59 11.50
CA HIS A 88 -0.74 3.91 11.62
C HIS A 88 0.59 4.00 10.86
N TYR A 89 1.27 2.87 10.65
CA TYR A 89 2.49 2.84 9.84
C TYR A 89 2.20 3.09 8.36
N PRO A 90 1.46 2.24 7.61
CA PRO A 90 1.18 2.51 6.21
C PRO A 90 0.34 3.78 6.02
N TYR A 91 -0.57 4.13 6.93
CA TYR A 91 -1.35 5.37 6.84
C TYR A 91 -0.45 6.61 6.80
N TYR A 92 0.61 6.63 7.62
CA TYR A 92 1.56 7.74 7.63
C TYR A 92 2.59 7.65 6.50
N PHE A 93 3.23 6.48 6.33
CA PHE A 93 4.40 6.34 5.46
C PHE A 93 4.08 6.16 3.98
N LEU A 94 2.83 5.86 3.60
CA LEU A 94 2.44 5.78 2.18
C LEU A 94 2.53 7.15 1.48
N LYS A 95 2.55 8.26 2.24
CA LYS A 95 2.71 9.61 1.66
C LYS A 95 4.01 9.80 0.88
N SER A 96 5.05 9.01 1.17
CA SER A 96 6.31 9.09 0.41
C SER A 96 6.19 8.52 -1.01
N ASP A 97 5.13 7.77 -1.32
CA ASP A 97 4.90 7.12 -2.61
C ASP A 97 4.06 7.99 -3.57
N LYS A 98 3.84 9.27 -3.22
CA LYS A 98 3.34 10.38 -4.06
C LYS A 98 1.85 10.41 -4.43
N PHE A 99 1.13 9.30 -4.30
CA PHE A 99 -0.32 9.24 -4.64
C PHE A 99 -1.25 9.21 -3.42
N TRP A 100 -0.70 9.18 -2.20
CA TRP A 100 -1.44 9.20 -0.93
C TRP A 100 -1.08 10.47 -0.15
N HIS A 101 -2.08 11.21 0.30
CA HIS A 101 -1.90 12.53 0.88
C HIS A 101 -2.63 12.62 2.22
N LEU A 102 -1.99 13.27 3.19
CA LEU A 102 -2.58 13.56 4.49
C LEU A 102 -3.03 15.01 4.51
N VAL A 103 -4.29 15.24 4.89
CA VAL A 103 -4.76 16.59 5.24
C VAL A 103 -4.44 16.81 6.71
N TRP A 104 -3.55 17.76 6.95
CA TRP A 104 -3.08 18.09 8.28
C TRP A 104 -4.08 19.00 9.01
N THR A 105 -4.19 18.83 10.32
CA THR A 105 -4.97 19.73 11.18
C THR A 105 -4.32 21.11 11.25
N ASN A 106 -2.99 21.14 11.28
CA ASN A 106 -2.16 22.34 11.27
C ASN A 106 -1.09 22.21 10.17
N ALA A 107 0.05 22.88 10.31
CA ALA A 107 1.22 22.61 9.47
C ALA A 107 1.67 21.14 9.57
N GLU A 108 2.26 20.61 8.49
CA GLU A 108 2.82 19.27 8.49
C GLU A 108 3.92 19.12 9.56
N VAL A 109 3.78 18.08 10.39
CA VAL A 109 4.77 17.69 11.39
C VAL A 109 5.35 16.33 11.00
N LYS A 110 6.68 16.22 10.96
CA LYS A 110 7.35 14.95 10.64
C LYS A 110 7.58 14.12 11.90
N THR A 111 7.42 12.81 11.77
CA THR A 111 7.79 11.81 12.78
C THR A 111 8.32 10.55 12.10
N GLU A 112 9.23 9.84 12.76
CA GLU A 112 9.68 8.50 12.38
C GLU A 112 8.89 7.39 13.08
N SER A 113 8.13 7.75 14.12
CA SER A 113 7.38 6.83 14.97
C SER A 113 5.93 7.31 15.09
N PRO A 114 5.15 7.26 13.99
CA PRO A 114 3.74 7.62 14.04
C PRO A 114 2.99 6.65 14.97
N SER A 115 2.01 7.17 15.70
CA SER A 115 1.06 6.36 16.46
C SER A 115 -0.37 6.78 16.09
N ARG A 116 -1.37 5.96 16.43
CA ARG A 116 -2.78 6.31 16.21
C ARG A 116 -3.12 7.66 16.84
N ALA A 117 -2.83 7.83 18.14
CA ALA A 117 -3.12 9.07 18.86
C ALA A 117 -2.37 10.28 18.28
N TRP A 118 -1.16 10.07 17.74
CA TRP A 118 -0.43 11.12 17.05
C TRP A 118 -1.10 11.49 15.72
N LEU A 119 -1.56 10.52 14.92
CA LEU A 119 -2.28 10.78 13.66
C LEU A 119 -3.58 11.53 13.91
N GLU A 120 -4.37 11.12 14.90
CA GLU A 120 -5.65 11.78 15.25
C GLU A 120 -5.47 13.26 15.65
N ARG A 121 -4.37 13.59 16.32
CA ARG A 121 -4.07 15.00 16.69
C ARG A 121 -3.58 15.85 15.53
N ASN A 122 -2.90 15.24 14.55
CA ASN A 122 -2.17 15.98 13.52
C ASN A 122 -2.83 15.93 12.13
N THR A 123 -3.76 15.02 11.89
CA THR A 123 -4.39 14.82 10.58
C THR A 123 -5.90 14.72 10.70
N GLN A 124 -6.61 15.27 9.71
CA GLN A 124 -8.07 15.24 9.63
C GLN A 124 -8.54 14.00 8.87
N TYR A 125 -7.97 13.77 7.68
CA TYR A 125 -8.25 12.63 6.81
C TYR A 125 -7.10 12.47 5.81
N ALA A 126 -7.12 11.37 5.08
CA ALA A 126 -6.27 11.14 3.92
C ALA A 126 -7.07 11.15 2.62
N TYR A 127 -6.40 11.36 1.50
CA TYR A 127 -7.00 11.23 0.18
C TYR A 127 -5.95 10.70 -0.80
N ILE A 128 -6.42 10.11 -1.90
CA ILE A 128 -5.54 9.73 -3.02
C ILE A 128 -5.58 10.78 -4.11
N ASP A 129 -4.60 10.76 -5.01
CA ASP A 129 -4.61 11.58 -6.22
C ASP A 129 -5.98 11.55 -6.91
N LYS A 130 -6.42 12.70 -7.44
CA LYS A 130 -7.72 12.83 -8.09
C LYS A 130 -7.87 11.87 -9.28
N GLU A 131 -6.81 11.68 -10.06
CA GLU A 131 -6.79 10.77 -11.19
C GLU A 131 -6.81 9.30 -10.73
N LEU A 132 -6.18 8.96 -9.60
CA LEU A 132 -6.25 7.60 -9.04
C LEU A 132 -7.68 7.32 -8.55
N TRP A 133 -8.31 8.29 -7.89
CA TRP A 133 -9.71 8.18 -7.49
C TRP A 133 -10.64 7.95 -8.68
N ILE A 134 -10.47 8.71 -9.78
CA ILE A 134 -11.24 8.53 -11.02
C ILE A 134 -10.99 7.14 -11.64
N LEU A 135 -9.73 6.71 -11.70
CA LEU A 135 -9.34 5.38 -12.20
C LEU A 135 -9.98 4.26 -11.38
N LEU A 136 -9.90 4.33 -10.05
CA LEU A 136 -10.49 3.36 -9.13
C LEU A 136 -12.01 3.42 -9.09
N SER A 137 -12.62 4.54 -9.47
CA SER A 137 -14.09 4.61 -9.60
C SER A 137 -14.58 3.78 -10.79
N HIS A 138 -13.77 3.61 -11.84
CA HIS A 138 -14.11 2.78 -13.00
C HIS A 138 -13.94 1.28 -12.68
N PRO A 139 -15.01 0.45 -12.73
CA PRO A 139 -14.95 -0.95 -12.30
C PRO A 139 -13.85 -1.78 -12.97
N THR A 140 -13.72 -1.71 -14.30
CA THR A 140 -12.70 -2.47 -15.04
C THR A 140 -11.28 -2.13 -14.62
N TYR A 141 -10.94 -0.84 -14.49
CA TYR A 141 -9.59 -0.42 -14.11
C TYR A 141 -9.30 -0.64 -12.63
N ARG A 142 -10.32 -0.52 -11.77
CA ARG A 142 -10.23 -0.91 -10.36
C ARG A 142 -9.83 -2.38 -10.21
N GLU A 143 -10.51 -3.28 -10.92
CA GLU A 143 -10.15 -4.71 -10.89
C GLU A 143 -8.73 -4.94 -11.44
N LYS A 144 -8.38 -4.33 -12.58
CA LYS A 144 -7.01 -4.44 -13.14
C LYS A 144 -5.95 -4.00 -12.13
N LEU A 145 -6.15 -2.88 -11.44
CA LEU A 145 -5.16 -2.37 -10.49
C LEU A 145 -5.11 -3.20 -9.20
N LYS A 146 -6.26 -3.67 -8.72
CA LYS A 146 -6.36 -4.60 -7.59
C LYS A 146 -5.57 -5.88 -7.87
N ASP A 147 -5.79 -6.50 -9.02
CA ASP A 147 -5.10 -7.72 -9.44
C ASP A 147 -3.59 -7.50 -9.58
N TYR A 148 -3.21 -6.36 -10.17
CA TYR A 148 -1.81 -5.98 -10.31
C TYR A 148 -1.12 -5.84 -8.95
N ILE A 149 -1.73 -5.12 -7.99
CA ILE A 149 -1.19 -4.96 -6.63
C ILE A 149 -1.02 -6.31 -5.93
N ILE A 150 -2.05 -7.17 -5.97
CA ILE A 150 -1.98 -8.50 -5.37
C ILE A 150 -0.83 -9.31 -5.99
N LYS A 151 -0.77 -9.35 -7.32
CA LYS A 151 0.25 -10.12 -8.03
C LYS A 151 1.65 -9.60 -7.73
N GLU A 152 1.91 -8.31 -7.92
CA GLU A 152 3.27 -7.76 -7.93
C GLU A 152 3.78 -7.39 -6.53
N LYS A 153 2.88 -7.01 -5.61
CA LYS A 153 3.27 -6.46 -4.29
C LYS A 153 2.93 -7.33 -3.10
N VAL A 154 2.03 -8.30 -3.27
CA VAL A 154 1.67 -9.28 -2.24
C VAL A 154 2.28 -10.64 -2.53
N LEU A 155 2.12 -11.17 -3.75
CA LEU A 155 2.49 -12.56 -4.08
C LEU A 155 3.89 -12.72 -4.70
N LYS A 156 4.26 -11.90 -5.69
CA LYS A 156 5.52 -12.06 -6.44
C LYS A 156 6.74 -11.87 -5.56
N VAL A 157 6.70 -10.90 -4.65
CA VAL A 157 7.83 -10.58 -3.76
C VAL A 157 8.28 -11.81 -2.96
N PHE A 158 7.34 -12.65 -2.54
CA PHE A 158 7.65 -13.91 -1.86
C PHE A 158 8.46 -14.88 -2.74
N LYS A 159 8.06 -15.07 -4.01
CA LYS A 159 8.72 -16.03 -4.90
C LYS A 159 10.18 -15.66 -5.16
N GLU A 160 10.46 -14.36 -5.32
CA GLU A 160 11.82 -13.87 -5.55
C GLU A 160 12.69 -13.96 -4.29
N GLU A 161 12.15 -13.66 -3.11
CA GLU A 161 12.88 -13.77 -1.83
C GLU A 161 13.21 -15.23 -1.49
N LYS A 162 12.29 -16.18 -1.74
CA LYS A 162 12.53 -17.63 -1.58
C LYS A 162 13.65 -18.14 -2.48
N ASN A 163 13.67 -17.73 -3.75
CA ASN A 163 14.70 -18.15 -4.69
C ASN A 163 16.10 -17.63 -4.30
N LYS A 164 16.19 -16.39 -3.78
CA LYS A 164 17.44 -15.84 -3.24
C LYS A 164 17.93 -16.59 -1.99
N GLY A 165 17.01 -16.96 -1.10
CA GLY A 165 17.33 -17.76 0.10
C GLY A 165 17.87 -19.15 -0.24
N GLY A 166 17.23 -19.86 -1.17
CA GLY A 166 17.69 -21.18 -1.65
C GLY A 166 19.08 -21.12 -2.30
N PHE A 167 19.33 -20.08 -3.11
CA PHE A 167 20.64 -19.87 -3.73
C PHE A 167 21.75 -19.59 -2.70
N LYS A 168 21.45 -18.79 -1.67
CA LYS A 168 22.40 -18.50 -0.59
C LYS A 168 22.75 -19.75 0.22
N ALA A 169 21.77 -20.62 0.50
CA ALA A 169 22.01 -21.89 1.19
C ALA A 169 22.87 -22.86 0.36
N LEU A 170 22.62 -22.94 -0.95
CA LEU A 170 23.43 -23.74 -1.88
C LEU A 170 24.88 -23.24 -1.98
N LEU A 171 25.10 -21.92 -2.03
CA LEU A 171 26.45 -21.34 -2.01
C LEU A 171 27.19 -21.68 -0.70
N GLN A 172 26.51 -21.62 0.45
CA GLN A 172 27.12 -22.01 1.73
C GLN A 172 27.53 -23.48 1.77
N LEU A 173 26.72 -24.38 1.20
CA LEU A 173 27.06 -25.80 1.09
C LEU A 173 28.27 -26.06 0.18
N LEU A 174 28.37 -25.33 -0.93
CA LEU A 174 29.48 -25.44 -1.88
C LEU A 174 30.82 -24.88 -1.36
N MET A 175 30.80 -23.99 -0.36
CA MET A 175 32.00 -23.42 0.25
C MET A 175 32.58 -24.28 1.40
N VAL A 176 31.93 -25.40 1.74
CA VAL A 176 32.32 -26.31 2.84
C VAL A 176 32.87 -27.64 2.31
N ILE A 177 33.00 -27.80 0.99
CA ILE A 177 33.61 -28.94 0.29
C ILE A 177 34.92 -28.47 -0.34
#